data_AF-A0A2L2SSS1-F1
#
_entry.id   AF-A0A2L2SSS1-F1
#
_cell.length_a   1.000
_cell.length_b   1.000
_cell.length_c   1.000
_cell.angle_alpha   90.00
_cell.angle_beta   90.00
_cell.angle_gamma   90.00
#
_symmetry.space_group_name_H-M   'P 1'
#
loop_
_entity.id
_entity.type
_entity.pdbx_description
1 polymer ?
#
loop_
_entity_poly.entity_id
_entity_poly.type
_entity_poly.pdbx_seq_one_letter_code
_entity_poly.pdbx_strand_id
1 'polypeptide(L)'
;MPHQIVDDLETAQDNMKELKASQTLNTTEETNTMPHNVTIVDPEPSTNMASVSSDHADIPRSDVSKLKTPEITIAPSEVSFDDTMSTRSSSSSLGTEMTNPPTTDEKTEDPIESKVSEISERILDVILEYSLNKFDSTAELHSKGRPKFLAIISRFVTTRQKVVMCLPAFPFKSANKVEKVLGNLPDKAEEVSLARLNTMCTTIAGFYEPGAQLTIISDGLVYNDLLGISDLETWRYGSALRAMAQSKGFSNLAFSRLQDLVAVKNLPNDLNELTYVANATNFRRTLFNKYGRDGDLDIDHEIATNMDTLGTYKGYCRFLKSDLQHIYGPAKSSAKYRKDVKYLAKQLLIRGYHLFDQSFAGAVKARFPEHLRLSIHQSTGEHKISISLLNTKSGFTTPWHCSVALMEDGEWLSGLAVDFKADRLLELVEEDGRTSYFREVARQRPYLTESAKPRVVVKQEPQAHRQRIRA
;
A
#
# COMPACT_ATOMS: atom_id res chain seq x y z
N MET A 1 -25.02 36.64 -51.55
CA MET A 1 -24.88 37.96 -50.90
C MET A 1 -24.09 37.79 -49.61
N PRO A 2 -23.16 38.72 -49.30
CA PRO A 2 -21.72 38.40 -49.22
C PRO A 2 -21.08 38.85 -47.89
N HIS A 3 -19.76 38.76 -47.60
CA HIS A 3 -18.54 38.37 -48.35
C HIS A 3 -17.87 37.13 -47.68
N GLN A 4 -16.85 36.41 -48.20
CA GLN A 4 -15.58 36.74 -48.89
C GLN A 4 -14.52 37.41 -47.97
N ILE A 5 -13.35 36.77 -47.76
CA ILE A 5 -12.03 36.96 -48.46
C ILE A 5 -11.38 38.31 -48.06
N VAL A 6 -10.10 38.37 -47.65
CA VAL A 6 -8.89 38.52 -48.50
C VAL A 6 -7.63 37.96 -47.80
N ASP A 7 -6.78 37.25 -48.55
CA ASP A 7 -5.35 37.05 -48.24
C ASP A 7 -4.55 38.26 -48.75
N ASP A 8 -3.61 38.80 -47.96
CA ASP A 8 -2.57 39.69 -48.48
C ASP A 8 -1.23 38.95 -48.54
N LEU A 9 -0.63 38.97 -49.74
CA LEU A 9 0.55 38.18 -50.08
C LEU A 9 1.44 39.03 -51.00
N GLU A 10 2.46 39.70 -50.45
CA GLU A 10 3.39 40.48 -51.26
C GLU A 10 4.87 40.16 -50.99
N THR A 11 5.53 39.84 -52.11
CA THR A 11 6.98 39.74 -52.36
C THR A 11 7.73 41.04 -51.95
N ALA A 12 9.06 41.11 -51.76
CA ALA A 12 10.12 40.51 -52.59
C ALA A 12 11.55 40.65 -51.99
N GLN A 13 12.50 40.00 -52.66
CA GLN A 13 13.91 40.42 -52.93
C GLN A 13 14.96 40.50 -51.80
N ASP A 14 15.94 39.58 -51.95
CA ASP A 14 17.38 39.84 -52.07
C ASP A 14 18.09 40.89 -51.19
N ASN A 15 19.13 40.42 -50.49
CA ASN A 15 20.49 40.84 -50.85
C ASN A 15 21.53 39.79 -50.42
N MET A 16 22.04 39.01 -51.37
CA MET A 16 23.25 38.20 -51.17
C MET A 16 24.48 39.02 -51.58
N LYS A 17 25.42 39.24 -50.67
CA LYS A 17 26.80 39.61 -51.06
C LYS A 17 27.85 39.07 -50.10
N GLU A 18 28.97 38.70 -50.70
CA GLU A 18 29.99 37.77 -50.22
C GLU A 18 31.37 38.45 -50.28
N LEU A 19 32.47 37.70 -50.02
CA LEU A 19 33.88 38.02 -50.30
C LEU A 19 34.55 38.98 -49.31
N LYS A 20 35.81 38.79 -48.84
CA LYS A 20 36.90 37.79 -49.01
C LYS A 20 37.64 37.67 -47.66
N ALA A 21 38.25 36.58 -47.19
CA ALA A 21 39.05 35.48 -47.79
C ALA A 21 40.56 35.76 -47.96
N SER A 22 41.38 35.04 -47.17
CA SER A 22 42.82 34.69 -47.31
C SER A 22 43.04 33.39 -46.50
N GLN A 23 43.50 32.24 -47.03
CA GLN A 23 44.83 31.86 -47.58
C GLN A 23 45.96 31.82 -46.53
N THR A 24 46.79 30.78 -46.34
CA THR A 24 46.90 29.36 -46.86
C THR A 24 47.66 28.52 -45.78
N LEU A 25 48.11 27.25 -45.84
CA LEU A 25 48.45 26.17 -46.83
C LEU A 25 47.79 24.82 -46.39
N ASN A 26 47.62 23.75 -47.18
CA ASN A 26 48.52 22.75 -47.84
C ASN A 26 49.45 21.97 -46.86
N THR A 27 49.52 20.62 -46.86
CA THR A 27 49.80 19.68 -47.98
C THR A 27 49.30 18.20 -47.78
N THR A 28 48.95 17.50 -48.89
CA THR A 28 49.07 16.03 -49.23
C THR A 28 48.69 14.93 -48.19
N GLU A 29 47.75 14.00 -48.44
CA GLU A 29 47.83 12.75 -49.26
C GLU A 29 48.65 11.61 -48.59
N GLU A 30 48.37 10.30 -48.73
CA GLU A 30 47.57 9.56 -49.74
C GLU A 30 46.87 8.29 -49.17
N THR A 31 46.12 7.57 -50.02
CA THR A 31 45.16 6.46 -49.74
C THR A 31 45.72 5.02 -49.85
N ASN A 32 45.05 4.02 -49.25
CA ASN A 32 44.80 2.72 -49.92
C ASN A 32 43.64 1.88 -49.30
N THR A 33 43.18 0.80 -49.97
CA THR A 33 41.84 0.19 -49.77
C THR A 33 41.70 -1.33 -50.00
N MET A 34 40.89 -2.02 -49.15
CA MET A 34 40.08 -3.23 -49.43
C MET A 34 40.81 -4.58 -49.75
N PRO A 35 40.13 -5.77 -49.88
CA PRO A 35 38.77 -6.18 -49.48
C PRO A 35 38.65 -7.53 -48.68
N HIS A 36 37.39 -7.85 -48.32
CA HIS A 36 36.75 -9.11 -47.83
C HIS A 36 37.35 -10.51 -48.11
N ASN A 37 37.00 -11.48 -47.23
CA ASN A 37 36.13 -12.61 -47.64
C ASN A 37 35.36 -13.28 -46.47
N VAL A 38 34.37 -14.14 -46.77
CA VAL A 38 33.54 -14.91 -45.80
C VAL A 38 33.42 -16.38 -46.24
N THR A 39 33.36 -17.34 -45.31
CA THR A 39 33.07 -18.76 -45.59
C THR A 39 32.38 -19.42 -44.39
N ILE A 40 31.47 -20.38 -44.64
CA ILE A 40 30.71 -21.14 -43.63
C ILE A 40 31.13 -22.62 -43.71
N VAL A 41 31.44 -23.26 -42.58
CA VAL A 41 31.56 -24.73 -42.45
C VAL A 41 31.15 -25.19 -41.04
N ASP A 42 30.42 -26.30 -40.98
CA ASP A 42 30.04 -27.14 -39.82
C ASP A 42 29.84 -28.58 -40.38
N PRO A 43 29.82 -29.69 -39.60
CA PRO A 43 30.03 -29.84 -38.15
C PRO A 43 30.94 -31.05 -37.73
N GLU A 44 31.00 -31.33 -36.40
CA GLU A 44 31.29 -32.63 -35.74
C GLU A 44 32.72 -33.27 -35.82
N PRO A 45 33.08 -34.26 -34.96
CA PRO A 45 32.89 -34.31 -33.49
C PRO A 45 34.15 -34.86 -32.72
N SER A 46 34.16 -34.83 -31.37
CA SER A 46 34.55 -35.94 -30.43
C SER A 46 35.21 -35.58 -29.07
N THR A 47 34.80 -36.33 -28.03
CA THR A 47 35.52 -36.78 -26.80
C THR A 47 36.30 -35.85 -25.85
N ASN A 48 35.71 -35.65 -24.65
CA ASN A 48 36.26 -35.87 -23.28
C ASN A 48 37.77 -35.68 -22.97
N MET A 49 38.08 -34.87 -21.93
CA MET A 49 38.64 -35.35 -20.63
C MET A 49 38.80 -34.24 -19.55
N ALA A 50 38.66 -34.64 -18.28
CA ALA A 50 39.33 -34.11 -17.07
C ALA A 50 39.23 -32.61 -16.63
N SER A 51 38.20 -32.32 -15.81
CA SER A 51 38.30 -31.72 -14.45
C SER A 51 39.23 -30.54 -14.12
N VAL A 52 38.62 -29.42 -13.70
CA VAL A 52 39.05 -28.60 -12.53
C VAL A 52 37.79 -28.25 -11.71
N SER A 53 37.88 -28.25 -10.38
CA SER A 53 36.76 -27.98 -9.47
C SER A 53 36.75 -26.54 -8.92
N SER A 54 35.56 -25.99 -8.70
CA SER A 54 35.35 -24.80 -7.87
C SER A 54 33.99 -24.91 -7.15
N ASP A 55 34.01 -25.11 -5.83
CA ASP A 55 32.80 -25.33 -5.06
C ASP A 55 31.95 -24.07 -4.93
N HIS A 56 30.74 -24.11 -5.50
CA HIS A 56 29.64 -23.22 -5.12
C HIS A 56 28.54 -24.07 -4.49
N ALA A 57 28.20 -23.77 -3.23
CA ALA A 57 27.16 -24.50 -2.51
C ALA A 57 25.77 -24.17 -3.08
N ASP A 58 25.08 -25.16 -3.61
CA ASP A 58 23.71 -25.03 -4.10
C ASP A 58 22.74 -24.66 -2.98
N ILE A 59 22.07 -23.52 -3.13
CA ILE A 59 20.89 -23.17 -2.33
C ILE A 59 19.69 -23.90 -2.96
N PRO A 60 18.99 -24.79 -2.23
CA PRO A 60 17.91 -25.58 -2.81
C PRO A 60 16.74 -24.67 -3.23
N ARG A 61 16.44 -24.63 -4.53
CA ARG A 61 15.23 -24.00 -5.07
C ARG A 61 14.01 -24.79 -4.60
N SER A 62 13.34 -24.31 -3.56
CA SER A 62 12.01 -24.78 -3.19
C SER A 62 11.00 -24.39 -4.27
N ASP A 63 10.13 -25.33 -4.62
CA ASP A 63 9.15 -25.17 -5.70
C ASP A 63 7.92 -24.40 -5.19
N VAL A 64 7.91 -23.08 -5.39
CA VAL A 64 6.88 -22.15 -4.87
C VAL A 64 5.58 -22.15 -5.69
N SER A 65 5.36 -23.17 -6.53
CA SER A 65 4.29 -23.24 -7.54
C SER A 65 2.86 -23.50 -7.01
N LYS A 66 2.60 -23.44 -5.69
CA LYS A 66 1.31 -23.84 -5.09
C LYS A 66 0.81 -22.89 -3.99
N LEU A 67 0.53 -21.64 -4.37
CA LEU A 67 -0.32 -20.72 -3.59
C LEU A 67 -1.74 -20.75 -4.14
N LYS A 68 -2.75 -20.93 -3.28
CA LYS A 68 -4.16 -21.02 -3.70
C LYS A 68 -4.74 -19.66 -4.10
N THR A 69 -4.79 -19.38 -5.39
CA THR A 69 -5.72 -18.40 -5.97
C THR A 69 -7.16 -18.87 -5.72
N PRO A 70 -8.09 -18.01 -5.26
CA PRO A 70 -9.47 -18.42 -5.01
C PRO A 70 -10.26 -18.59 -6.32
N GLU A 71 -10.60 -19.83 -6.67
CA GLU A 71 -11.49 -20.18 -7.77
C GLU A 71 -12.93 -19.68 -7.49
N ILE A 72 -13.54 -19.01 -8.48
CA ILE A 72 -14.97 -18.67 -8.49
C ILE A 72 -15.47 -18.80 -9.94
N THR A 73 -16.51 -19.60 -10.15
CA THR A 73 -17.15 -19.77 -11.47
C THR A 73 -17.99 -18.56 -11.82
N ILE A 74 -17.77 -17.95 -12.99
CA ILE A 74 -18.60 -16.85 -13.51
C ILE A 74 -19.62 -17.43 -14.50
N ALA A 75 -20.90 -17.40 -14.14
CA ALA A 75 -21.99 -17.69 -15.07
C ALA A 75 -22.37 -16.42 -15.86
N PRO A 76 -22.67 -16.52 -17.17
CA PRO A 76 -23.18 -15.39 -17.94
C PRO A 76 -24.66 -15.13 -17.62
N SER A 77 -25.03 -13.87 -17.45
CA SER A 77 -26.42 -13.43 -17.25
C SER A 77 -26.93 -12.68 -18.49
N GLU A 78 -27.81 -13.30 -19.26
CA GLU A 78 -28.69 -12.57 -20.17
C GLU A 78 -29.84 -11.96 -19.36
N VAL A 79 -30.24 -10.73 -19.68
CA VAL A 79 -31.37 -10.04 -19.02
C VAL A 79 -32.24 -9.41 -20.08
N SER A 80 -33.47 -9.90 -20.22
CA SER A 80 -34.51 -9.26 -21.01
C SER A 80 -35.23 -8.24 -20.15
N PHE A 81 -35.41 -7.02 -20.66
CA PHE A 81 -36.34 -6.03 -20.10
C PHE A 81 -37.70 -6.19 -20.78
N ASP A 82 -38.77 -6.25 -19.99
CA ASP A 82 -40.06 -5.73 -20.41
C ASP A 82 -40.83 -5.28 -19.16
N ASP A 83 -41.39 -4.07 -19.18
CA ASP A 83 -41.86 -3.34 -18.00
C ASP A 83 -43.24 -2.76 -18.31
N THR A 84 -44.29 -3.12 -17.55
CA THR A 84 -45.62 -2.56 -17.84
C THR A 84 -46.61 -2.55 -16.68
N MET A 85 -47.49 -1.54 -16.73
CA MET A 85 -48.82 -1.43 -16.09
C MET A 85 -48.90 -1.06 -14.59
N SER A 86 -48.85 0.27 -14.41
CA SER A 86 -50.02 1.07 -14.03
C SER A 86 -50.42 1.25 -12.56
N THR A 87 -50.73 2.51 -12.26
CA THR A 87 -51.36 2.98 -11.03
C THR A 87 -52.89 2.94 -11.13
N ARG A 88 -53.56 2.54 -10.04
CA ARG A 88 -54.93 2.99 -9.71
C ARG A 88 -55.28 2.63 -8.26
N SER A 89 -55.45 3.65 -7.42
CA SER A 89 -56.08 3.52 -6.11
C SER A 89 -57.46 4.15 -6.16
N SER A 90 -58.45 3.54 -5.52
CA SER A 90 -59.81 4.09 -5.40
C SER A 90 -60.30 3.92 -3.97
N SER A 91 -61.07 4.90 -3.50
CA SER A 91 -61.48 5.05 -2.11
C SER A 91 -62.79 4.36 -1.78
N SER A 92 -62.85 3.72 -0.62
CA SER A 92 -64.08 3.50 0.15
C SER A 92 -63.77 3.56 1.65
N SER A 93 -64.80 3.76 2.48
CA SER A 93 -64.65 4.25 3.86
C SER A 93 -65.48 3.45 4.88
N LEU A 94 -65.07 3.58 6.15
CA LEU A 94 -65.82 3.31 7.39
C LEU A 94 -66.04 1.83 7.78
N GLY A 95 -65.89 1.58 9.08
CA GLY A 95 -65.97 0.26 9.73
C GLY A 95 -65.32 0.30 11.11
N THR A 96 -65.90 1.06 12.04
CA THR A 96 -65.29 1.28 13.38
C THR A 96 -65.67 0.18 14.37
N GLU A 97 -64.68 -0.54 14.89
CA GLU A 97 -64.82 -1.28 16.15
C GLU A 97 -63.69 -0.92 17.12
N MET A 98 -64.05 -0.67 18.38
CA MET A 98 -63.09 -0.45 19.46
C MET A 98 -62.62 -1.79 20.02
N THR A 99 -61.32 -2.07 19.92
CA THR A 99 -60.65 -3.07 20.75
C THR A 99 -59.53 -2.41 21.55
N ASN A 100 -59.14 -3.06 22.65
CA ASN A 100 -58.26 -2.49 23.67
C ASN A 100 -56.85 -2.20 23.13
N PRO A 101 -56.09 -1.25 23.74
CA PRO A 101 -54.71 -1.02 23.34
C PRO A 101 -53.90 -2.32 23.42
N PRO A 102 -53.11 -2.66 22.39
CA PRO A 102 -52.23 -3.81 22.46
C PRO A 102 -51.22 -3.57 23.59
N THR A 103 -51.17 -4.50 24.54
CA THR A 103 -50.02 -4.67 25.41
C THR A 103 -48.76 -4.78 24.55
N THR A 104 -47.69 -4.13 24.97
CA THR A 104 -46.40 -4.18 24.28
C THR A 104 -46.00 -5.62 23.99
N ASP A 105 -45.87 -5.97 22.71
CA ASP A 105 -45.18 -7.18 22.29
C ASP A 105 -43.73 -7.09 22.79
N GLU A 106 -43.44 -7.82 23.86
CA GLU A 106 -42.06 -8.22 24.12
C GLU A 106 -41.62 -9.08 22.94
N LYS A 107 -40.83 -8.49 22.05
CA LYS A 107 -40.16 -9.22 20.97
C LYS A 107 -39.25 -10.27 21.61
N THR A 108 -39.75 -11.49 21.74
CA THR A 108 -38.96 -12.69 21.94
C THR A 108 -38.11 -12.90 20.69
N GLU A 109 -36.94 -12.26 20.66
CA GLU A 109 -35.95 -12.46 19.59
C GLU A 109 -35.67 -13.95 19.44
N ASP A 110 -35.65 -14.41 18.18
CA ASP A 110 -35.48 -15.82 17.90
C ASP A 110 -34.11 -16.28 18.45
N PRO A 111 -34.00 -17.37 19.24
CA PRO A 111 -32.73 -17.77 19.86
C PRO A 111 -31.59 -18.03 18.86
N ILE A 112 -31.92 -18.23 17.58
CA ILE A 112 -30.98 -18.32 16.47
C ILE A 112 -30.53 -16.92 16.02
N GLU A 113 -31.45 -15.97 15.86
CA GLU A 113 -31.16 -14.58 15.45
C GLU A 113 -30.33 -13.86 16.52
N SER A 114 -30.71 -13.97 17.78
CA SER A 114 -29.95 -13.41 18.92
C SER A 114 -28.50 -13.93 18.95
N LYS A 115 -28.30 -15.23 18.68
CA LYS A 115 -26.96 -15.84 18.60
C LYS A 115 -26.17 -15.45 17.34
N VAL A 116 -26.84 -15.25 16.20
CA VAL A 116 -26.21 -14.68 14.99
C VAL A 116 -25.74 -13.26 15.28
N SER A 117 -26.54 -12.46 16.00
CA SER A 117 -26.19 -11.11 16.43
C SER A 117 -24.96 -11.11 17.35
N GLU A 118 -24.99 -11.86 18.45
CA GLU A 118 -23.88 -11.98 19.42
C GLU A 118 -22.54 -12.32 18.75
N ILE A 119 -22.54 -13.31 17.85
CA ILE A 119 -21.35 -13.72 17.12
C ILE A 119 -20.91 -12.63 16.13
N SER A 120 -21.84 -11.98 15.42
CA SER A 120 -21.51 -10.93 14.45
C SER A 120 -20.91 -9.69 15.11
N GLU A 121 -21.48 -9.28 16.25
CA GLU A 121 -20.98 -8.19 17.09
C GLU A 121 -19.57 -8.50 17.59
N ARG A 122 -19.35 -9.69 18.17
CA ARG A 122 -18.04 -10.12 18.67
C ARG A 122 -16.97 -10.25 17.59
N ILE A 123 -17.34 -10.66 16.37
CA ILE A 123 -16.43 -10.66 15.21
C ILE A 123 -16.04 -9.23 14.83
N LEU A 124 -17.01 -8.31 14.81
CA LEU A 124 -16.74 -6.91 14.48
C LEU A 124 -15.86 -6.23 15.53
N ASP A 125 -16.10 -6.48 16.83
CA ASP A 125 -15.26 -5.92 17.90
C ASP A 125 -13.80 -6.40 17.80
N VAL A 126 -13.55 -7.68 17.52
CA VAL A 126 -12.20 -8.21 17.28
C VAL A 126 -11.53 -7.57 16.04
N ILE A 127 -12.30 -7.11 15.05
CA ILE A 127 -11.74 -6.34 13.92
C ILE A 127 -11.47 -4.88 14.33
N LEU A 128 -12.32 -4.28 15.16
CA LEU A 128 -12.19 -2.89 15.63
C LEU A 128 -11.08 -2.71 16.70
N GLU A 129 -10.66 -3.76 17.41
CA GLU A 129 -9.41 -3.76 18.19
C GLU A 129 -8.17 -3.45 17.33
N TYR A 130 -8.25 -3.72 16.03
CA TYR A 130 -7.16 -3.51 15.07
C TYR A 130 -7.27 -2.16 14.36
N SER A 131 -8.28 -1.35 14.69
CA SER A 131 -8.55 -0.06 14.05
C SER A 131 -7.46 1.00 14.21
N LEU A 132 -7.52 2.00 13.35
CA LEU A 132 -6.62 3.15 13.28
C LEU A 132 -6.97 4.19 14.38
N ASN A 133 -6.86 3.78 15.64
CA ASN A 133 -7.25 4.53 16.85
C ASN A 133 -6.29 5.69 17.20
N LYS A 134 -5.79 6.42 16.19
CA LYS A 134 -4.82 7.53 16.32
C LYS A 134 -5.44 8.93 16.19
N PHE A 135 -6.78 9.03 16.23
CA PHE A 135 -7.55 10.28 16.09
C PHE A 135 -8.82 10.24 16.95
N ASP A 136 -9.21 11.39 17.52
CA ASP A 136 -10.25 11.46 18.56
C ASP A 136 -11.66 11.08 18.07
N SER A 137 -11.95 11.28 16.77
CA SER A 137 -13.24 10.96 16.17
C SER A 137 -13.43 9.47 15.80
N THR A 138 -12.39 8.64 15.92
CA THR A 138 -12.43 7.25 15.44
C THR A 138 -13.58 6.42 16.06
N ALA A 139 -13.88 6.62 17.34
CA ALA A 139 -14.99 5.92 18.00
C ALA A 139 -16.38 6.30 17.45
N GLU A 140 -16.61 7.58 17.15
CA GLU A 140 -17.88 8.06 16.59
C GLU A 140 -18.12 7.50 15.18
N LEU A 141 -17.05 7.43 14.37
CA LEU A 141 -17.08 6.89 13.00
C LEU A 141 -17.28 5.37 12.98
N HIS A 142 -16.70 4.64 13.96
CA HIS A 142 -17.01 3.21 14.14
C HIS A 142 -18.49 2.99 14.44
N SER A 143 -19.08 3.75 15.37
CA SER A 143 -20.50 3.60 15.73
C SER A 143 -21.44 3.87 14.54
N LYS A 144 -21.11 4.83 13.66
CA LYS A 144 -21.87 5.10 12.43
C LYS A 144 -21.73 4.00 11.37
N GLY A 145 -20.54 3.40 11.27
CA GLY A 145 -20.28 2.27 10.35
C GLY A 145 -20.86 0.94 10.82
N ARG A 146 -20.96 0.73 12.14
CA ARG A 146 -21.26 -0.58 12.76
C ARG A 146 -22.44 -1.34 12.12
N PRO A 147 -23.63 -0.74 11.90
CA PRO A 147 -24.77 -1.47 11.33
C PRO A 147 -24.51 -1.99 9.90
N LYS A 148 -23.78 -1.21 9.08
CA LYS A 148 -23.42 -1.61 7.71
C LYS A 148 -22.46 -2.80 7.71
N PHE A 149 -21.51 -2.85 8.64
CA PHE A 149 -20.55 -3.96 8.76
C PHE A 149 -21.19 -5.21 9.38
N LEU A 150 -22.07 -5.06 10.37
CA LEU A 150 -22.84 -6.17 10.94
C LEU A 150 -23.73 -6.85 9.88
N ALA A 151 -24.38 -6.07 9.00
CA ALA A 151 -25.18 -6.62 7.89
C ALA A 151 -24.37 -7.41 6.85
N ILE A 152 -23.04 -7.20 6.78
CA ILE A 152 -22.13 -8.02 5.96
C ILE A 152 -21.71 -9.28 6.74
N ILE A 153 -21.29 -9.12 8.00
CA ILE A 153 -20.81 -10.22 8.85
C ILE A 153 -21.93 -11.24 9.12
N SER A 154 -23.15 -10.79 9.41
CA SER A 154 -24.28 -11.67 9.73
C SER A 154 -24.65 -12.60 8.59
N ARG A 155 -24.44 -12.20 7.31
CA ARG A 155 -24.66 -13.07 6.15
C ARG A 155 -23.72 -14.29 6.16
N PHE A 156 -22.47 -14.10 6.59
CA PHE A 156 -21.52 -15.21 6.82
C PHE A 156 -21.92 -16.04 8.05
N VAL A 157 -22.26 -15.39 9.16
CA VAL A 157 -22.62 -16.08 10.42
C VAL A 157 -23.86 -16.95 10.26
N THR A 158 -24.94 -16.43 9.67
CA THR A 158 -26.19 -17.16 9.37
C THR A 158 -25.96 -18.35 8.43
N THR A 159 -25.10 -18.20 7.42
CA THR A 159 -24.78 -19.29 6.47
C THR A 159 -23.66 -20.23 6.96
N ARG A 160 -23.09 -19.96 8.15
CA ARG A 160 -21.90 -20.63 8.71
C ARG A 160 -20.70 -20.69 7.74
N GLN A 161 -20.49 -19.61 7.00
CA GLN A 161 -19.36 -19.46 6.09
C GLN A 161 -18.22 -18.67 6.72
N LYS A 162 -16.98 -18.97 6.32
CA LYS A 162 -15.79 -18.20 6.76
C LYS A 162 -15.96 -16.71 6.47
N VAL A 163 -15.73 -15.85 7.47
CA VAL A 163 -15.78 -14.40 7.27
C VAL A 163 -14.59 -13.97 6.42
N VAL A 164 -14.87 -13.55 5.18
CA VAL A 164 -13.83 -13.12 4.24
C VAL A 164 -13.72 -11.60 4.20
N MET A 165 -12.47 -11.12 4.27
CA MET A 165 -12.11 -9.70 4.28
C MET A 165 -11.15 -9.39 3.13
N CYS A 166 -11.14 -8.14 2.66
CA CYS A 166 -10.16 -7.67 1.67
C CYS A 166 -9.47 -6.38 2.10
N LEU A 167 -8.15 -6.31 1.90
CA LEU A 167 -7.30 -5.18 2.33
C LEU A 167 -6.34 -4.75 1.20
N PRO A 168 -6.55 -3.56 0.60
CA PRO A 168 -5.52 -2.83 -0.14
C PRO A 168 -4.34 -2.51 0.76
N ALA A 169 -3.18 -3.15 0.53
CA ALA A 169 -1.96 -2.94 1.31
C ALA A 169 -0.73 -3.60 0.67
N PHE A 170 0.45 -3.28 1.21
CA PHE A 170 1.75 -3.84 0.84
C PHE A 170 2.08 -3.67 -0.66
N PRO A 171 2.25 -2.41 -1.14
CA PRO A 171 2.66 -2.10 -2.51
C PRO A 171 4.14 -2.42 -2.77
N PHE A 172 5.04 -1.77 -2.01
CA PHE A 172 6.50 -1.81 -2.10
C PHE A 172 7.09 -1.02 -0.93
N LYS A 173 8.35 -1.26 -0.55
CA LYS A 173 9.10 -0.37 0.37
C LYS A 173 9.24 1.04 -0.22
N SER A 174 9.31 2.03 0.67
CA SER A 174 9.61 3.43 0.34
C SER A 174 10.84 3.57 -0.58
N ALA A 175 10.77 4.53 -1.51
CA ALA A 175 11.93 4.97 -2.28
C ALA A 175 13.05 5.56 -1.40
N ASN A 176 12.72 6.11 -0.22
CA ASN A 176 13.68 6.69 0.70
C ASN A 176 14.39 5.61 1.55
N LYS A 177 15.33 4.94 0.89
CA LYS A 177 16.25 3.93 1.45
C LYS A 177 17.42 4.54 2.25
N VAL A 178 17.46 5.86 2.37
CA VAL A 178 18.46 6.60 3.17
C VAL A 178 17.96 6.79 4.59
N GLU A 179 16.72 7.29 4.74
CA GLU A 179 16.13 7.66 6.01
C GLU A 179 15.00 6.74 6.48
N LYS A 180 14.09 6.30 5.60
CA LYS A 180 12.83 5.66 6.03
C LYS A 180 12.93 4.16 6.27
N VAL A 181 13.56 3.43 5.35
CA VAL A 181 13.52 1.95 5.29
C VAL A 181 14.93 1.34 5.19
N LEU A 182 15.08 0.06 5.55
CA LEU A 182 16.35 -0.66 5.46
C LEU A 182 16.74 -1.04 4.02
N GLY A 183 15.77 -1.22 3.13
CA GLY A 183 16.01 -1.63 1.74
C GLY A 183 14.73 -1.70 0.92
N ASN A 184 14.75 -2.52 -0.14
CA ASN A 184 13.70 -2.56 -1.17
C ASN A 184 12.70 -3.73 -0.95
N LEU A 185 13.06 -4.69 -0.10
CA LEU A 185 12.28 -5.91 0.20
C LEU A 185 11.54 -5.78 1.54
N PRO A 186 10.53 -6.63 1.80
CA PRO A 186 9.92 -6.77 3.12
C PRO A 186 10.98 -7.10 4.18
N ASP A 187 10.88 -6.45 5.32
CA ASP A 187 11.72 -6.68 6.50
C ASP A 187 10.83 -7.04 7.71
N LYS A 188 11.37 -6.98 8.94
CA LYS A 188 10.61 -7.34 10.13
C LYS A 188 9.33 -6.51 10.32
N ALA A 189 9.27 -5.29 9.78
CA ALA A 189 8.07 -4.47 9.86
C ALA A 189 6.90 -5.13 9.14
N GLU A 190 7.12 -5.70 7.95
CA GLU A 190 6.12 -6.51 7.26
C GLU A 190 5.82 -7.81 8.00
N GLU A 191 6.82 -8.50 8.56
CA GLU A 191 6.59 -9.74 9.34
C GLU A 191 5.64 -9.49 10.52
N VAL A 192 5.91 -8.46 11.32
CA VAL A 192 5.07 -8.06 12.47
C VAL A 192 3.67 -7.64 12.01
N SER A 193 3.55 -6.95 10.88
CA SER A 193 2.23 -6.60 10.31
C SER A 193 1.44 -7.80 9.82
N LEU A 194 2.08 -8.73 9.11
CA LEU A 194 1.43 -9.96 8.64
C LEU A 194 1.03 -10.86 9.82
N ALA A 195 1.91 -11.00 10.82
CA ALA A 195 1.61 -11.72 12.06
C ALA A 195 0.37 -11.11 12.75
N ARG A 196 0.32 -9.78 12.90
CA ARG A 196 -0.83 -9.06 13.49
C ARG A 196 -2.12 -9.35 12.72
N LEU A 197 -2.11 -9.27 11.38
CA LEU A 197 -3.29 -9.56 10.54
C LEU A 197 -3.72 -11.03 10.62
N ASN A 198 -2.77 -11.96 10.70
CA ASN A 198 -3.07 -13.39 10.86
C ASN A 198 -3.68 -13.67 12.24
N THR A 199 -3.15 -13.07 13.31
CA THR A 199 -3.67 -13.17 14.68
C THR A 199 -5.11 -12.68 14.79
N MET A 200 -5.47 -11.56 14.15
CA MET A 200 -6.87 -11.08 14.09
C MET A 200 -7.83 -12.18 13.59
N CYS A 201 -7.44 -12.89 12.52
CA CYS A 201 -8.24 -13.98 11.96
C CYS A 201 -8.24 -15.23 12.85
N THR A 202 -7.12 -15.53 13.52
CA THR A 202 -7.00 -16.63 14.49
C THR A 202 -7.87 -16.38 15.74
N THR A 203 -7.94 -15.15 16.24
CA THR A 203 -8.81 -14.76 17.37
C THR A 203 -10.28 -15.01 17.02
N ILE A 204 -10.72 -14.67 15.81
CA ILE A 204 -12.07 -14.99 15.32
C ILE A 204 -12.30 -16.51 15.28
N ALA A 205 -11.35 -17.28 14.73
CA ALA A 205 -11.43 -18.75 14.69
C ALA A 205 -11.49 -19.41 16.09
N GLY A 206 -11.03 -18.72 17.14
CA GLY A 206 -11.11 -19.18 18.53
C GLY A 206 -12.52 -19.21 19.13
N PHE A 207 -13.53 -18.60 18.49
CA PHE A 207 -14.92 -18.65 18.94
C PHE A 207 -15.96 -18.81 17.81
N TYR A 208 -15.57 -18.57 16.55
CA TYR A 208 -16.39 -18.82 15.37
C TYR A 208 -15.71 -19.89 14.51
N GLU A 209 -16.25 -21.11 14.50
CA GLU A 209 -15.58 -22.31 13.94
C GLU A 209 -15.21 -22.20 12.44
N PRO A 210 -16.04 -21.63 11.53
CA PRO A 210 -15.63 -21.39 10.14
C PRO A 210 -14.48 -20.38 10.00
N GLY A 211 -14.20 -19.61 11.07
CA GLY A 211 -13.10 -18.67 11.19
C GLY A 211 -13.21 -17.45 10.27
N ALA A 212 -12.06 -16.84 10.01
CA ALA A 212 -11.92 -15.71 9.11
C ALA A 212 -10.72 -15.89 8.16
N GLN A 213 -10.73 -15.18 7.04
CA GLN A 213 -9.59 -15.07 6.13
C GLN A 213 -9.48 -13.64 5.59
N LEU A 214 -8.25 -13.15 5.47
CA LEU A 214 -7.96 -11.83 4.93
C LEU A 214 -7.20 -11.95 3.60
N THR A 215 -7.81 -11.46 2.52
CA THR A 215 -7.16 -11.30 1.22
C THR A 215 -6.44 -9.96 1.17
N ILE A 216 -5.11 -9.99 1.26
CA ILE A 216 -4.23 -8.84 1.03
C ILE A 216 -4.12 -8.60 -0.47
N ILE A 217 -4.41 -7.37 -0.91
CA ILE A 217 -4.46 -7.00 -2.32
C ILE A 217 -3.38 -5.95 -2.59
N SER A 218 -2.33 -6.37 -3.28
CA SER A 218 -1.19 -5.49 -3.58
C SER A 218 -1.55 -4.49 -4.68
N ASP A 219 -1.64 -3.23 -4.29
CA ASP A 219 -1.92 -2.07 -5.13
C ASP A 219 -0.65 -1.46 -5.76
N GLY A 220 0.54 -1.99 -5.43
CA GLY A 220 1.82 -1.42 -5.86
C GLY A 220 1.93 -1.20 -7.36
N LEU A 221 1.52 -2.17 -8.18
CA LEU A 221 1.62 -2.06 -9.65
C LEU A 221 0.71 -0.98 -10.27
N VAL A 222 -0.22 -0.42 -9.48
CA VAL A 222 -1.08 0.71 -9.88
C VAL A 222 -0.34 2.05 -9.72
N TYR A 223 0.60 2.16 -8.77
CA TYR A 223 1.19 3.44 -8.36
C TYR A 223 2.72 3.51 -8.44
N ASN A 224 3.41 2.41 -8.71
CA ASN A 224 4.88 2.32 -8.63
C ASN A 224 5.60 3.30 -9.57
N ASP A 225 5.08 3.49 -10.79
CA ASP A 225 5.61 4.41 -11.79
C ASP A 225 5.54 5.88 -11.33
N LEU A 226 4.45 6.27 -10.67
CA LEU A 226 4.31 7.60 -10.06
C LEU A 226 5.27 7.82 -8.89
N LEU A 227 5.71 6.76 -8.20
CA LEU A 227 6.55 6.83 -7.00
C LEU A 227 8.03 6.49 -7.24
N GLY A 228 8.45 6.35 -8.50
CA GLY A 228 9.84 6.06 -8.88
C GLY A 228 10.29 4.62 -8.55
N ILE A 229 9.34 3.71 -8.33
CA ILE A 229 9.60 2.29 -8.04
C ILE A 229 9.39 1.48 -9.31
N SER A 230 10.34 0.60 -9.66
CA SER A 230 10.23 -0.20 -10.88
C SER A 230 9.20 -1.33 -10.74
N ASP A 231 8.67 -1.80 -11.88
CA ASP A 231 7.78 -2.98 -11.93
C ASP A 231 8.48 -4.23 -11.38
N LEU A 232 9.79 -4.34 -11.62
CA LEU A 232 10.65 -5.41 -11.10
C LEU A 232 10.79 -5.35 -9.58
N GLU A 233 11.00 -4.15 -9.01
CA GLU A 233 11.09 -3.97 -7.56
C GLU A 233 9.76 -4.26 -6.87
N THR A 234 8.66 -3.80 -7.46
CA THR A 234 7.28 -4.09 -7.03
C THR A 234 7.01 -5.61 -7.03
N TRP A 235 7.39 -6.31 -8.11
CA TRP A 235 7.27 -7.77 -8.18
C TRP A 235 8.09 -8.48 -7.10
N ARG A 236 9.36 -8.08 -6.91
CA ARG A 236 10.27 -8.71 -5.95
C ARG A 236 9.82 -8.49 -4.50
N TYR A 237 9.37 -7.29 -4.16
CA TYR A 237 8.79 -7.00 -2.85
C TYR A 237 7.57 -7.89 -2.59
N GLY A 238 6.59 -7.89 -3.49
CA GLY A 238 5.38 -8.70 -3.33
C GLY A 238 5.64 -10.21 -3.29
N SER A 239 6.66 -10.69 -4.01
CA SER A 239 7.04 -12.11 -4.03
C SER A 239 7.74 -12.53 -2.74
N ALA A 240 8.66 -11.72 -2.22
CA ALA A 240 9.26 -11.92 -0.91
C ALA A 240 8.21 -11.86 0.22
N LEU A 241 7.19 -11.01 0.11
CA LEU A 241 6.10 -10.90 1.08
C LEU A 241 5.26 -12.20 1.16
N ARG A 242 4.93 -12.79 0.00
CA ARG A 242 4.22 -14.08 -0.07
C ARG A 242 5.07 -15.22 0.48
N ALA A 243 6.36 -15.26 0.16
CA ALA A 243 7.29 -16.26 0.70
C ALA A 243 7.46 -16.14 2.23
N MET A 244 7.54 -14.92 2.76
CA MET A 244 7.55 -14.64 4.20
C MET A 244 6.28 -15.13 4.89
N ALA A 245 5.10 -14.85 4.33
CA ALA A 245 3.83 -15.33 4.89
C ALA A 245 3.73 -16.86 4.91
N GLN A 246 4.25 -17.52 3.86
CA GLN A 246 4.33 -18.99 3.79
C GLN A 246 5.32 -19.57 4.82
N SER A 247 6.54 -19.02 4.93
CA SER A 247 7.57 -19.54 5.84
C SER A 247 7.25 -19.32 7.32
N LYS A 248 6.49 -18.26 7.65
CA LYS A 248 6.00 -17.96 9.00
C LYS A 248 4.64 -18.62 9.33
N GLY A 249 4.04 -19.36 8.39
CA GLY A 249 2.82 -20.14 8.62
C GLY A 249 1.54 -19.29 8.78
N PHE A 250 1.46 -18.11 8.15
CA PHE A 250 0.31 -17.20 8.24
C PHE A 250 -0.88 -17.67 7.38
N SER A 251 -1.44 -18.82 7.74
CA SER A 251 -2.44 -19.59 6.97
C SER A 251 -3.79 -18.90 6.78
N ASN A 252 -4.12 -17.88 7.58
CA ASN A 252 -5.36 -17.11 7.42
C ASN A 252 -5.23 -15.94 6.43
N LEU A 253 -4.05 -15.74 5.84
CA LEU A 253 -3.80 -14.71 4.83
C LEU A 253 -3.85 -15.30 3.41
N ALA A 254 -4.63 -14.67 2.54
CA ALA A 254 -4.60 -14.87 1.09
C ALA A 254 -3.98 -13.65 0.40
N PHE A 255 -3.50 -13.81 -0.83
CA PHE A 255 -2.87 -12.72 -1.59
C PHE A 255 -3.48 -12.59 -2.98
N SER A 256 -3.73 -11.34 -3.38
CA SER A 256 -4.19 -10.94 -4.71
C SER A 256 -3.25 -9.86 -5.25
N ARG A 257 -2.95 -9.93 -6.55
CA ARG A 257 -2.15 -8.94 -7.29
C ARG A 257 -3.06 -8.24 -8.30
N LEU A 258 -2.52 -7.24 -9.01
CA LEU A 258 -3.27 -6.56 -10.06
C LEU A 258 -3.76 -7.53 -11.16
N GLN A 259 -2.97 -8.52 -11.57
CA GLN A 259 -3.39 -9.55 -12.53
C GLN A 259 -4.70 -10.27 -12.12
N ASP A 260 -4.93 -10.46 -10.82
CA ASP A 260 -6.05 -11.24 -10.29
C ASP A 260 -7.35 -10.41 -10.23
N LEU A 261 -7.24 -9.11 -10.52
CA LEU A 261 -8.31 -8.13 -10.72
C LEU A 261 -8.63 -7.87 -12.20
N VAL A 262 -7.70 -8.16 -13.14
CA VAL A 262 -7.86 -7.87 -14.57
C VAL A 262 -7.66 -9.10 -15.46
N ALA A 263 -8.74 -9.55 -16.10
CA ALA A 263 -8.70 -10.62 -17.08
C ALA A 263 -8.02 -10.17 -18.39
N VAL A 264 -6.69 -10.26 -18.43
CA VAL A 264 -5.88 -10.05 -19.64
C VAL A 264 -5.87 -11.35 -20.45
N LYS A 265 -6.35 -11.29 -21.69
CA LYS A 265 -6.40 -12.45 -22.60
C LYS A 265 -4.99 -12.98 -22.90
N ASN A 266 -4.90 -14.29 -23.09
CA ASN A 266 -3.70 -15.01 -23.55
C ASN A 266 -2.48 -14.97 -22.61
N LEU A 267 -2.66 -14.66 -21.32
CA LEU A 267 -1.64 -14.88 -20.29
C LEU A 267 -1.98 -16.14 -19.47
N PRO A 268 -0.99 -16.97 -19.09
CA PRO A 268 -1.19 -18.03 -18.10
C PRO A 268 -1.41 -17.43 -16.71
N ASN A 269 -2.14 -18.13 -15.85
CA ASN A 269 -2.45 -17.70 -14.48
C ASN A 269 -1.18 -17.51 -13.63
N ASP A 270 -0.23 -18.44 -13.79
CA ASP A 270 1.04 -18.48 -13.07
C ASP A 270 2.14 -17.79 -13.86
N LEU A 271 2.31 -16.49 -13.59
CA LEU A 271 3.36 -15.67 -14.17
C LEU A 271 4.62 -15.68 -13.30
N ASN A 272 5.77 -15.85 -13.95
CA ASN A 272 7.09 -15.64 -13.37
C ASN A 272 7.52 -14.16 -13.46
N GLU A 273 8.66 -13.81 -12.84
CA GLU A 273 9.19 -12.44 -12.80
C GLU A 273 9.22 -11.76 -14.18
N LEU A 274 9.82 -12.41 -15.19
CA LEU A 274 9.94 -11.85 -16.53
C LEU A 274 8.57 -11.62 -17.18
N THR A 275 7.71 -12.64 -17.15
CA THR A 275 6.37 -12.59 -17.79
C THR A 275 5.42 -11.61 -17.13
N TYR A 276 5.50 -11.45 -15.80
CA TYR A 276 4.69 -10.47 -15.06
C TYR A 276 5.18 -9.04 -15.32
N VAL A 277 6.48 -8.79 -15.20
CA VAL A 277 7.08 -7.46 -15.41
C VAL A 277 6.87 -6.98 -16.86
N ALA A 278 7.05 -7.87 -17.85
CA ALA A 278 6.76 -7.56 -19.25
C ALA A 278 5.28 -7.18 -19.51
N ASN A 279 4.35 -7.61 -18.65
CA ASN A 279 2.92 -7.31 -18.76
C ASN A 279 2.43 -6.25 -17.76
N ALA A 280 3.29 -5.63 -16.95
CA ALA A 280 2.90 -4.65 -15.94
C ALA A 280 2.07 -3.48 -16.52
N THR A 281 2.50 -2.94 -17.66
CA THR A 281 1.78 -1.88 -18.39
C THR A 281 0.50 -2.40 -19.06
N ASN A 282 0.41 -3.68 -19.43
CA ASN A 282 -0.85 -4.29 -19.87
C ASN A 282 -1.85 -4.39 -18.70
N PHE A 283 -1.42 -4.82 -17.51
CA PHE A 283 -2.31 -4.86 -16.34
C PHE A 283 -2.83 -3.48 -15.94
N ARG A 284 -1.96 -2.47 -15.88
CA ARG A 284 -2.36 -1.06 -15.66
C ARG A 284 -3.36 -0.59 -16.73
N ARG A 285 -3.07 -0.80 -18.02
CA ARG A 285 -3.96 -0.40 -19.12
C ARG A 285 -5.31 -1.10 -19.05
N THR A 286 -5.36 -2.42 -18.83
CA THR A 286 -6.64 -3.14 -18.70
C THR A 286 -7.44 -2.69 -17.47
N LEU A 287 -6.77 -2.33 -16.37
CA LEU A 287 -7.43 -1.78 -15.18
C LEU A 287 -8.10 -0.42 -15.50
N PHE A 288 -7.37 0.50 -16.13
CA PHE A 288 -7.89 1.83 -16.45
C PHE A 288 -8.93 1.77 -17.58
N ASN A 289 -8.74 0.97 -18.63
CA ASN A 289 -9.70 0.85 -19.72
C ASN A 289 -11.03 0.17 -19.32
N LYS A 290 -11.04 -0.68 -18.29
CA LYS A 290 -12.25 -1.42 -17.88
C LYS A 290 -13.08 -0.67 -16.81
N TYR A 291 -12.45 0.19 -16.01
CA TYR A 291 -13.08 0.78 -14.82
C TYR A 291 -12.60 2.23 -14.51
N GLY A 292 -11.86 2.87 -15.42
CA GLY A 292 -11.60 4.31 -15.40
C GLY A 292 -12.79 5.08 -15.99
N ARG A 293 -12.77 6.42 -15.85
CA ARG A 293 -13.80 7.32 -16.37
C ARG A 293 -13.14 8.54 -17.00
N ASP A 294 -13.03 8.53 -18.33
CA ASP A 294 -12.42 9.61 -19.11
C ASP A 294 -13.07 10.98 -18.81
N GLY A 295 -12.26 12.04 -18.89
CA GLY A 295 -12.71 13.45 -18.85
C GLY A 295 -13.13 14.01 -17.49
N ASP A 296 -14.16 13.43 -16.87
CA ASP A 296 -15.12 14.20 -16.06
C ASP A 296 -14.75 14.43 -14.58
N LEU A 297 -13.61 13.96 -14.09
CA LEU A 297 -13.25 14.08 -12.66
C LEU A 297 -12.57 15.42 -12.33
N ASP A 298 -13.33 16.35 -11.75
CA ASP A 298 -12.75 17.44 -10.95
C ASP A 298 -12.27 16.93 -9.59
N ILE A 299 -10.98 16.59 -9.52
CA ILE A 299 -10.34 16.14 -8.28
C ILE A 299 -10.17 17.27 -7.24
N ASP A 300 -10.20 18.55 -7.63
CA ASP A 300 -10.13 19.66 -6.68
C ASP A 300 -11.49 19.86 -5.98
N HIS A 301 -12.59 19.79 -6.73
CA HIS A 301 -13.95 19.72 -6.15
C HIS A 301 -14.09 18.54 -5.19
N GLU A 302 -13.63 17.34 -5.59
CA GLU A 302 -13.72 16.15 -4.74
C GLU A 302 -12.87 16.27 -3.46
N ILE A 303 -11.65 16.80 -3.55
CA ILE A 303 -10.81 17.09 -2.38
C ILE A 303 -11.47 18.14 -1.47
N ALA A 304 -12.25 19.08 -2.01
CA ALA A 304 -12.94 20.11 -1.23
C ALA A 304 -14.23 19.60 -0.54
N THR A 305 -14.93 18.64 -1.14
CA THR A 305 -16.27 18.21 -0.72
C THR A 305 -16.30 16.85 -0.02
N ASN A 306 -15.38 15.93 -0.33
CA ASN A 306 -15.36 14.58 0.21
C ASN A 306 -14.28 14.42 1.30
N MET A 307 -14.72 14.10 2.53
CA MET A 307 -13.83 13.97 3.69
C MET A 307 -12.85 12.80 3.61
N ASP A 308 -13.23 11.69 2.97
CA ASP A 308 -12.33 10.54 2.75
C ASP A 308 -11.24 10.89 1.73
N THR A 309 -11.61 11.59 0.66
CA THR A 309 -10.68 12.08 -0.37
C THR A 309 -9.73 13.11 0.22
N LEU A 310 -10.24 14.06 1.01
CA LEU A 310 -9.44 15.07 1.71
C LEU A 310 -8.47 14.44 2.73
N GLY A 311 -8.92 13.42 3.48
CA GLY A 311 -8.07 12.65 4.40
C GLY A 311 -6.94 11.94 3.67
N THR A 312 -7.27 11.25 2.57
CA THR A 312 -6.31 10.54 1.71
C THR A 312 -5.31 11.51 1.07
N TYR A 313 -5.77 12.65 0.54
CA TYR A 313 -4.93 13.72 -0.01
C TYR A 313 -3.91 14.27 1.01
N LYS A 314 -4.38 14.56 2.23
CA LYS A 314 -3.52 15.00 3.34
C LYS A 314 -2.49 13.94 3.73
N GLY A 315 -2.87 12.66 3.67
CA GLY A 315 -1.97 11.51 3.83
C GLY A 315 -0.87 11.48 2.77
N TYR A 316 -1.22 11.44 1.49
CA TYR A 316 -0.26 11.46 0.38
C TYR A 316 0.68 12.67 0.46
N CYS A 317 0.16 13.88 0.66
CA CYS A 317 0.98 15.09 0.79
C CYS A 317 1.99 15.03 1.96
N ARG A 318 1.69 14.25 3.02
CA ARG A 318 2.57 14.07 4.18
C ARG A 318 3.70 13.09 3.89
N PHE A 319 3.38 11.92 3.33
CA PHE A 319 4.36 10.86 3.10
C PHE A 319 5.25 11.14 1.89
N LEU A 320 4.67 11.48 0.72
CA LEU A 320 5.41 11.77 -0.51
C LEU A 320 6.52 12.81 -0.34
N LYS A 321 6.31 13.79 0.56
CA LYS A 321 7.31 14.82 0.88
C LYS A 321 8.64 14.21 1.33
N SER A 322 8.63 13.11 2.11
CA SER A 322 9.86 12.42 2.55
C SER A 322 10.21 11.18 1.73
N ASP A 323 9.24 10.50 1.11
CA ASP A 323 9.54 9.36 0.23
C ASP A 323 10.37 9.76 -0.99
N LEU A 324 10.09 10.94 -1.58
CA LEU A 324 10.66 11.36 -2.86
C LEU A 324 11.85 12.32 -2.74
N GLN A 325 12.25 12.70 -1.52
CA GLN A 325 13.20 13.79 -1.29
C GLN A 325 14.65 13.49 -1.71
N HIS A 326 14.98 12.22 -2.00
CA HIS A 326 16.29 11.80 -2.53
C HIS A 326 16.24 11.37 -4.00
N ILE A 327 15.06 11.29 -4.63
CA ILE A 327 14.92 11.15 -6.09
C ILE A 327 14.81 12.56 -6.73
N TYR A 328 13.97 13.41 -6.14
CA TYR A 328 13.62 14.74 -6.68
C TYR A 328 14.03 15.90 -5.73
N GLY A 329 15.05 15.64 -4.90
CA GLY A 329 15.78 16.59 -4.04
C GLY A 329 17.17 16.00 -3.73
N PRO A 330 18.10 16.70 -3.03
CA PRO A 330 17.93 17.92 -2.20
C PRO A 330 18.02 19.25 -3.00
N ALA A 331 17.94 20.46 -2.42
CA ALA A 331 18.08 20.85 -1.01
C ALA A 331 16.98 21.81 -0.49
N LYS A 332 16.73 21.75 0.83
CA LYS A 332 15.84 22.64 1.61
C LYS A 332 14.38 22.79 1.11
N SER A 333 13.76 21.70 0.67
CA SER A 333 12.28 21.51 0.62
C SER A 333 11.46 22.71 0.10
N SER A 334 11.81 23.21 -1.10
CA SER A 334 11.33 24.47 -1.66
C SER A 334 9.80 24.57 -1.85
N ALA A 335 9.30 25.78 -2.09
CA ALA A 335 7.89 25.99 -2.44
C ALA A 335 7.49 25.25 -3.73
N LYS A 336 8.41 25.15 -4.71
CA LYS A 336 8.22 24.32 -5.91
C LYS A 336 8.08 22.84 -5.55
N TYR A 337 9.01 22.25 -4.77
CA TYR A 337 8.91 20.85 -4.36
C TYR A 337 7.57 20.55 -3.65
N ARG A 338 7.08 21.47 -2.79
CA ARG A 338 5.75 21.35 -2.15
C ARG A 338 4.57 21.46 -3.13
N LYS A 339 4.72 22.14 -4.28
CA LYS A 339 3.73 22.15 -5.37
C LYS A 339 3.77 20.85 -6.17
N ASP A 340 4.97 20.37 -6.49
CA ASP A 340 5.18 19.14 -7.26
C ASP A 340 4.67 17.91 -6.49
N VAL A 341 4.94 17.83 -5.18
CA VAL A 341 4.38 16.81 -4.26
C VAL A 341 2.84 16.87 -4.21
N LYS A 342 2.24 18.06 -4.20
CA LYS A 342 0.76 18.21 -4.26
C LYS A 342 0.19 17.77 -5.59
N TYR A 343 0.86 18.08 -6.71
CA TYR A 343 0.47 17.59 -8.03
C TYR A 343 0.53 16.06 -8.08
N LEU A 344 1.60 15.45 -7.57
CA LEU A 344 1.71 13.99 -7.54
C LEU A 344 0.71 13.33 -6.58
N ALA A 345 0.41 13.95 -5.44
CA ALA A 345 -0.68 13.51 -4.57
C ALA A 345 -2.04 13.54 -5.29
N LYS A 346 -2.29 14.55 -6.15
CA LYS A 346 -3.45 14.54 -7.06
C LYS A 346 -3.36 13.47 -8.14
N GLN A 347 -2.18 13.15 -8.68
CA GLN A 347 -2.05 12.06 -9.66
C GLN A 347 -2.26 10.68 -9.04
N LEU A 348 -1.79 10.43 -7.81
CA LEU A 348 -2.16 9.25 -7.03
C LEU A 348 -3.66 9.18 -6.79
N LEU A 349 -4.28 10.31 -6.42
CA LEU A 349 -5.72 10.37 -6.27
C LEU A 349 -6.43 10.13 -7.60
N ILE A 350 -6.16 10.85 -8.69
CA ILE A 350 -6.77 10.60 -10.00
C ILE A 350 -6.59 9.12 -10.39
N ARG A 351 -5.39 8.55 -10.27
CA ARG A 351 -5.16 7.12 -10.53
C ARG A 351 -5.90 6.18 -9.56
N GLY A 352 -6.33 6.68 -8.42
CA GLY A 352 -7.18 6.06 -7.40
C GLY A 352 -8.66 6.54 -7.36
N TYR A 353 -9.10 7.44 -8.25
CA TYR A 353 -10.38 8.20 -8.12
C TYR A 353 -11.07 8.58 -9.44
N HIS A 354 -10.34 8.62 -10.57
CA HIS A 354 -10.87 8.29 -11.92
C HIS A 354 -11.58 6.91 -11.91
N LEU A 355 -11.32 6.21 -10.81
CA LEU A 355 -11.89 5.05 -10.20
C LEU A 355 -13.09 5.42 -9.29
N PHE A 356 -14.22 5.88 -9.83
CA PHE A 356 -15.48 6.03 -9.06
C PHE A 356 -16.70 5.71 -9.96
N ASP A 357 -17.25 4.49 -9.98
CA ASP A 357 -17.14 3.33 -9.07
C ASP A 357 -15.92 2.40 -9.34
N GLN A 358 -14.73 2.92 -9.02
CA GLN A 358 -13.55 2.18 -8.56
C GLN A 358 -12.88 1.17 -9.53
N SER A 359 -11.75 1.50 -10.19
CA SER A 359 -10.92 0.47 -10.87
C SER A 359 -10.21 -0.47 -9.91
N PHE A 360 -9.16 -0.05 -9.18
CA PHE A 360 -8.56 -0.92 -8.19
C PHE A 360 -9.58 -1.32 -7.11
N ALA A 361 -10.25 -0.34 -6.49
CA ALA A 361 -11.14 -0.65 -5.38
C ALA A 361 -12.46 -1.36 -5.78
N GLY A 362 -12.84 -1.34 -7.06
CA GLY A 362 -14.11 -1.85 -7.59
C GLY A 362 -13.96 -2.96 -8.64
N ALA A 363 -12.78 -3.15 -9.22
CA ALA A 363 -12.31 -4.48 -9.58
C ALA A 363 -12.18 -5.33 -8.32
N VAL A 364 -11.74 -4.77 -7.18
CA VAL A 364 -11.84 -5.45 -5.88
C VAL A 364 -13.31 -5.70 -5.49
N LYS A 365 -14.21 -4.73 -5.59
CA LYS A 365 -15.67 -4.93 -5.38
C LYS A 365 -16.27 -5.98 -6.33
N ALA A 366 -15.85 -6.05 -7.59
CA ALA A 366 -16.35 -7.02 -8.56
C ALA A 366 -15.71 -8.41 -8.41
N ARG A 367 -14.47 -8.50 -7.93
CA ARG A 367 -13.72 -9.74 -7.70
C ARG A 367 -13.99 -10.37 -6.33
N PHE A 368 -14.38 -9.53 -5.37
CA PHE A 368 -14.59 -9.83 -3.95
C PHE A 368 -15.86 -9.12 -3.41
N PRO A 369 -17.04 -9.23 -4.07
CA PRO A 369 -18.24 -8.44 -3.73
C PRO A 369 -18.74 -8.65 -2.31
N GLU A 370 -18.54 -9.85 -1.78
CA GLU A 370 -18.97 -10.23 -0.43
C GLU A 370 -17.93 -9.93 0.66
N HIS A 371 -16.70 -9.54 0.30
CA HIS A 371 -15.65 -9.37 1.31
C HIS A 371 -15.83 -8.08 2.10
N LEU A 372 -15.77 -8.20 3.44
CA LEU A 372 -15.74 -7.06 4.34
C LEU A 372 -14.48 -6.21 4.06
N ARG A 373 -14.69 -4.94 3.71
CA ARG A 373 -13.63 -4.07 3.20
C ARG A 373 -12.81 -3.43 4.33
N LEU A 374 -11.52 -3.73 4.36
CA LEU A 374 -10.55 -3.08 5.24
C LEU A 374 -9.73 -2.03 4.47
N SER A 375 -9.07 -1.14 5.20
CA SER A 375 -8.36 0.04 4.68
C SER A 375 -7.18 0.41 5.57
N ILE A 376 -6.04 0.78 4.97
CA ILE A 376 -4.90 1.44 5.64
C ILE A 376 -5.06 2.96 5.78
N HIS A 377 -6.02 3.54 5.04
CA HIS A 377 -6.35 4.96 5.08
C HIS A 377 -7.53 5.20 6.01
N GLN A 378 -7.55 6.36 6.67
CA GLN A 378 -8.68 6.85 7.45
C GLN A 378 -9.97 6.87 6.60
N SER A 379 -11.11 6.67 7.26
CA SER A 379 -12.43 6.72 6.65
C SER A 379 -13.46 7.34 7.57
N THR A 380 -14.55 7.88 7.01
CA THR A 380 -15.84 8.13 7.68
C THR A 380 -16.48 6.88 8.29
N GLY A 381 -15.98 5.68 7.96
CA GLY A 381 -16.49 4.40 8.46
C GLY A 381 -17.67 3.86 7.66
N GLU A 382 -18.06 4.51 6.56
CA GLU A 382 -19.29 4.16 5.84
C GLU A 382 -19.18 2.97 4.88
N HIS A 383 -17.97 2.69 4.37
CA HIS A 383 -17.74 1.70 3.32
C HIS A 383 -16.48 0.84 3.52
N LYS A 384 -15.63 1.17 4.52
CA LYS A 384 -14.38 0.46 4.82
C LYS A 384 -13.98 0.65 6.28
N ILE A 385 -13.47 -0.38 6.92
CA ILE A 385 -12.91 -0.31 8.28
C ILE A 385 -11.44 0.12 8.17
N SER A 386 -11.02 1.12 8.95
CA SER A 386 -9.65 1.66 8.91
C SER A 386 -8.78 0.97 9.97
N ILE A 387 -7.76 0.20 9.57
CA ILE A 387 -6.93 -0.62 10.47
C ILE A 387 -5.47 -0.12 10.59
N SER A 388 -4.84 -0.37 11.74
CA SER A 388 -3.41 -0.13 11.96
C SER A 388 -2.61 -1.43 11.81
N LEU A 389 -1.80 -1.51 10.75
CA LEU A 389 -0.97 -2.70 10.46
C LEU A 389 0.17 -2.90 11.47
N LEU A 390 0.54 -1.84 12.19
CA LEU A 390 1.55 -1.87 13.24
C LEU A 390 0.93 -1.45 14.58
N ASN A 391 1.08 -2.30 15.59
CA ASN A 391 0.76 -1.97 16.99
C ASN A 391 1.95 -1.24 17.62
N THR A 392 2.10 0.05 17.34
CA THR A 392 3.28 0.82 17.76
C THR A 392 2.89 2.24 18.19
N LYS A 393 3.55 2.71 19.25
CA LYS A 393 3.32 4.00 19.95
C LYS A 393 3.70 5.25 19.10
N SER A 394 4.25 5.05 17.89
CA SER A 394 4.71 6.12 16.99
C SER A 394 3.60 6.66 16.07
N GLY A 395 3.95 7.60 15.19
CA GLY A 395 3.06 8.07 14.11
C GLY A 395 2.90 7.11 12.92
N PHE A 396 3.69 6.04 12.82
CA PHE A 396 3.65 5.13 11.67
C PHE A 396 2.48 4.12 11.76
N THR A 397 1.97 3.72 10.60
CA THR A 397 0.74 2.89 10.47
C THR A 397 0.87 1.78 9.43
N THR A 398 1.91 1.85 8.60
CA THR A 398 2.16 0.99 7.43
C THR A 398 3.66 0.63 7.39
N PRO A 399 4.03 -0.66 7.32
CA PRO A 399 5.43 -1.09 7.54
C PRO A 399 6.39 -0.69 6.42
N TRP A 400 5.88 -0.44 5.21
CA TRP A 400 6.71 -0.08 4.07
C TRP A 400 7.20 1.38 4.07
N HIS A 401 6.79 2.18 5.06
CA HIS A 401 7.23 3.57 5.24
C HIS A 401 8.18 3.77 6.44
N CYS A 402 8.57 2.71 7.14
CA CYS A 402 9.38 2.75 8.35
C CYS A 402 10.28 1.50 8.49
N SER A 403 11.02 1.46 9.60
CA SER A 403 11.64 0.26 10.16
C SER A 403 11.06 -0.01 11.55
N VAL A 404 11.35 -1.18 12.13
CA VAL A 404 10.98 -1.52 13.51
C VAL A 404 12.20 -1.81 14.37
N ALA A 405 12.05 -1.53 15.67
CA ALA A 405 12.98 -1.88 16.73
C ALA A 405 12.28 -2.77 17.77
N LEU A 406 12.98 -3.77 18.29
CA LEU A 406 12.55 -4.60 19.42
C LEU A 406 13.18 -4.03 20.71
N MET A 407 12.35 -3.61 21.65
CA MET A 407 12.77 -2.97 22.90
C MET A 407 13.05 -3.99 24.02
N GLU A 408 13.70 -3.59 25.11
CA GLU A 408 14.01 -4.48 26.26
C GLU A 408 12.76 -5.04 26.95
N ASP A 409 11.61 -4.34 26.87
CA ASP A 409 10.30 -4.82 27.37
C ASP A 409 9.60 -5.83 26.42
N GLY A 410 10.19 -6.13 25.26
CA GLY A 410 9.64 -7.02 24.24
C GLY A 410 8.62 -6.36 23.29
N GLU A 411 8.30 -5.07 23.48
CA GLU A 411 7.44 -4.33 22.57
C GLU A 411 8.15 -3.96 21.27
N TRP A 412 7.38 -3.85 20.20
CA TRP A 412 7.86 -3.31 18.92
C TRP A 412 7.66 -1.79 18.89
N LEU A 413 8.73 -1.06 18.61
CA LEU A 413 8.71 0.36 18.25
C LEU A 413 8.84 0.49 16.72
N SER A 414 8.21 1.49 16.10
CA SER A 414 8.42 1.80 14.68
C SER A 414 8.92 3.23 14.51
N GLY A 415 9.85 3.43 13.58
CA GLY A 415 10.60 4.67 13.41
C GLY A 415 11.26 4.78 12.04
N LEU A 416 12.04 5.85 11.82
CA LEU A 416 12.87 5.96 10.64
C LEU A 416 14.13 5.10 10.80
N ALA A 417 14.56 4.46 9.71
CA ALA A 417 15.83 3.73 9.67
C ALA A 417 17.04 4.60 10.05
N VAL A 418 17.03 5.91 9.75
CA VAL A 418 18.10 6.84 10.18
C VAL A 418 18.09 7.13 11.68
N ASP A 419 16.91 7.29 12.28
CA ASP A 419 16.79 7.57 13.72
C ASP A 419 17.33 6.38 14.52
N PHE A 420 16.96 5.16 14.13
CA PHE A 420 17.44 3.94 14.77
C PHE A 420 18.93 3.63 14.49
N LYS A 421 19.49 4.07 13.35
CA LYS A 421 20.95 4.03 13.10
C LYS A 421 21.74 5.07 13.89
N ALA A 422 21.09 6.12 14.40
CA ALA A 422 21.71 7.19 15.16
C ALA A 422 21.67 6.95 16.68
N ASP A 423 20.71 6.15 17.17
CA ASP A 423 20.67 5.74 18.57
C ASP A 423 21.79 4.74 18.88
N ARG A 424 22.49 4.94 20.00
CA ARG A 424 23.57 4.09 20.49
C ARG A 424 23.08 2.95 21.37
N LEU A 425 21.80 2.95 21.73
CA LEU A 425 21.13 1.87 22.45
C LEU A 425 20.49 0.84 21.50
N LEU A 426 20.52 1.07 20.18
CA LEU A 426 19.97 0.17 19.18
C LEU A 426 21.09 -0.44 18.32
N GLU A 427 21.12 -1.76 18.19
CA GLU A 427 21.95 -2.46 17.19
C GLU A 427 21.10 -2.87 15.98
N LEU A 428 21.71 -2.94 14.79
CA LEU A 428 21.06 -3.46 13.59
C LEU A 428 21.19 -4.99 13.55
N VAL A 429 20.05 -5.69 13.51
CA VAL A 429 19.96 -7.15 13.46
C VAL A 429 19.77 -7.62 12.01
N GLU A 430 20.57 -8.61 11.63
CA GLU A 430 20.43 -9.32 10.35
C GLU A 430 19.76 -10.69 10.54
N GLU A 431 18.94 -11.07 9.56
CA GLU A 431 18.32 -12.40 9.43
C GLU A 431 18.52 -12.88 7.98
N ASP A 432 18.84 -14.16 7.79
CA ASP A 432 19.18 -14.74 6.47
C ASP A 432 20.20 -13.92 5.65
N GLY A 433 21.20 -13.33 6.32
CA GLY A 433 22.22 -12.48 5.69
C GLY A 433 21.69 -11.13 5.16
N ARG A 434 20.58 -10.63 5.72
CA ARG A 434 19.94 -9.36 5.33
C ARG A 434 19.52 -8.55 6.56
N THR A 435 19.73 -7.23 6.51
CA THR A 435 19.27 -6.28 7.53
C THR A 435 17.74 -6.37 7.72
N SER A 436 17.27 -6.68 8.92
CA SER A 436 15.85 -7.01 9.17
C SER A 436 15.17 -6.07 10.17
N TYR A 437 15.81 -5.74 11.29
CA TYR A 437 15.26 -4.84 12.32
C TYR A 437 16.35 -4.30 13.24
N PHE A 438 15.98 -3.43 14.19
CA PHE A 438 16.88 -2.97 15.25
C PHE A 438 16.53 -3.64 16.58
N ARG A 439 17.49 -3.81 17.49
CA ARG A 439 17.24 -4.34 18.84
C ARG A 439 17.86 -3.45 19.90
N GLU A 440 17.15 -3.21 20.99
CA GLU A 440 17.71 -2.53 22.15
C GLU A 440 18.78 -3.41 22.81
N VAL A 441 20.01 -2.89 22.86
CA VAL A 441 21.10 -3.56 23.58
C VAL A 441 21.03 -3.22 25.05
N ALA A 442 20.88 -4.26 25.88
CA ALA A 442 20.84 -4.12 27.33
C ALA A 442 22.04 -3.28 27.83
N ARG A 443 21.76 -2.30 28.68
CA ARG A 443 22.77 -1.32 29.13
C ARG A 443 23.89 -1.99 29.92
N GLN A 444 24.96 -2.38 29.24
CA GLN A 444 26.24 -2.60 29.89
C GLN A 444 26.61 -1.32 30.65
N ARG A 445 26.58 -1.39 31.99
CA ARG A 445 27.14 -0.36 32.88
C ARG A 445 28.55 -0.82 33.25
N PRO A 446 29.63 -0.40 32.58
CA PRO A 446 30.98 -0.89 32.91
C PRO A 446 31.50 -0.31 34.22
N TYR A 447 30.86 0.76 34.70
CA TYR A 447 31.17 1.47 35.95
C TYR A 447 29.88 1.91 36.64
N LEU A 448 29.35 1.10 37.57
CA LEU A 448 28.66 1.54 38.80
C LEU A 448 28.27 0.36 39.71
N THR A 449 29.17 -0.61 39.87
CA THR A 449 29.10 -1.64 40.92
C THR A 449 30.35 -1.57 41.78
N GLU A 450 30.13 -1.51 43.10
CA GLU A 450 31.08 -1.53 44.21
C GLU A 450 31.86 -0.24 44.59
N SER A 451 31.75 0.12 45.88
CA SER A 451 32.73 0.86 46.69
C SER A 451 32.96 2.37 46.51
N ALA A 452 31.89 3.18 46.54
CA ALA A 452 31.99 4.60 46.93
C ALA A 452 31.24 4.86 48.26
N LYS A 453 31.96 5.12 49.36
CA LYS A 453 31.35 5.44 50.67
C LYS A 453 30.64 6.80 50.61
N PRO A 454 29.49 6.98 51.29
CA PRO A 454 28.74 8.24 51.27
C PRO A 454 29.57 9.38 51.87
N ARG A 455 29.81 10.43 51.08
CA ARG A 455 30.59 11.60 51.49
C ARG A 455 29.68 12.57 52.26
N VAL A 456 29.85 12.63 53.59
CA VAL A 456 29.06 13.52 54.46
C VAL A 456 29.31 14.98 54.06
N VAL A 457 28.24 15.67 53.65
CA VAL A 457 28.27 17.11 53.34
C VAL A 457 27.91 17.89 54.60
N VAL A 458 28.92 18.47 55.25
CA VAL A 458 28.71 19.44 56.33
C VAL A 458 28.21 20.75 55.70
N LYS A 459 27.02 21.22 56.11
CA LYS A 459 26.55 22.58 55.77
C LYS A 459 27.45 23.61 56.44
N GLN A 460 27.97 24.56 55.67
CA GLN A 460 28.46 25.83 56.21
C GLN A 460 27.35 26.88 56.11
N GLU A 461 27.27 27.75 57.11
CA GLU A 461 26.28 28.83 57.16
C GLU A 461 26.72 30.06 56.34
N PRO A 462 25.79 30.94 55.91
CA PRO A 462 26.13 32.14 55.14
C PRO A 462 26.81 33.19 56.01
N GLN A 463 28.05 33.59 55.68
CA GLN A 463 28.69 34.71 56.37
C GLN A 463 28.07 36.06 55.99
N ALA A 464 27.89 36.91 56.99
CA ALA A 464 27.20 38.19 56.88
C ALA A 464 28.08 39.31 56.29
N HIS A 465 27.39 40.33 55.78
CA HIS A 465 27.94 41.50 55.08
C HIS A 465 28.84 42.38 55.98
N ARG A 466 29.94 42.91 55.44
CA ARG A 466 30.70 44.05 56.01
C ARG A 466 31.00 45.11 54.94
N GLN A 467 31.07 46.37 55.37
CA GLN A 467 31.01 47.54 54.49
C GLN A 467 32.39 48.11 54.09
N ARG A 468 32.34 48.82 52.95
CA ARG A 468 33.29 49.80 52.38
C ARG A 468 34.37 50.38 53.31
N ILE A 469 35.56 50.56 52.73
CA ILE A 469 36.30 51.84 52.79
C ILE A 469 36.60 52.28 51.34
N ARG A 470 36.69 53.59 51.08
CA ARG A 470 37.16 54.18 49.81
C ARG A 470 38.64 54.55 49.92
N ALA A 471 39.35 54.42 48.81
CA ALA A 471 40.42 55.33 48.38
C ALA A 471 40.07 55.75 46.95
#